data_AF-A0A199UA48-F1
#
_entry.id   AF-A0A199UA48-F1
#
_cell.length_a   1.000
_cell.length_b   1.000
_cell.length_c   1.000
_cell.angle_alpha   90.00
_cell.angle_beta   90.00
_cell.angle_gamma   90.00
#
_symmetry.space_group_name_H-M   'P 1'
#
loop_
_entity.id
_entity.type
_entity.pdbx_description
1 polymer ?
#
loop_
_entity_poly.entity_id
_entity_poly.type
_entity_poly.pdbx_seq_one_letter_code
_entity_poly.pdbx_strand_id
1 'polypeptide(L)'
;MLGLKKLRRLAVSSCRSLISLPQSIKCLTTLDSLCIEDCKNLDLRIEEGEDAQFSLHKLELRELPKLVDFPQWLIRGFTNTLKVLEVAYCDNLRELPNCLQNMASLQELRFIDCTKLNNNLL
;
A
#
# COMPACT_ATOMS: atom_id res chain seq x y z
N MET A 1 1.64 -3.93 17.43
CA MET A 1 0.74 -4.95 16.86
C MET A 1 1.22 -6.40 17.04
N LEU A 2 2.17 -6.68 17.95
CA LEU A 2 2.82 -8.01 18.08
C LEU A 2 1.88 -9.18 18.47
N GLY A 3 0.68 -8.89 19.00
CA GLY A 3 -0.32 -9.89 19.34
C GLY A 3 -1.29 -10.27 18.20
N LEU A 4 -1.23 -9.58 17.06
CA LEU A 4 -2.21 -9.72 15.97
C LEU A 4 -1.79 -10.76 14.92
N LYS A 5 -1.28 -11.92 15.37
CA LYS A 5 -0.69 -12.97 14.50
C LYS A 5 -1.69 -13.61 13.52
N LYS A 6 -2.99 -13.44 13.74
CA LYS A 6 -4.07 -13.95 12.87
C LYS A 6 -4.80 -12.86 12.08
N LEU A 7 -4.33 -11.61 12.15
CA LEU A 7 -4.99 -10.51 11.48
C LEU A 7 -4.79 -10.62 9.97
N ARG A 8 -5.88 -10.87 9.25
CA ARG A 8 -5.87 -11.00 7.79
C ARG A 8 -6.13 -9.69 7.06
N ARG A 9 -6.90 -8.79 7.68
CA ARG A 9 -7.29 -7.51 7.08
C ARG A 9 -7.01 -6.38 8.05
N LEU A 10 -6.38 -5.33 7.56
CA LEU A 10 -6.13 -4.09 8.28
C LEU A 10 -6.68 -2.93 7.46
N ALA A 11 -7.57 -2.15 8.08
CA ALA A 11 -8.08 -0.91 7.53
C ALA A 11 -7.68 0.25 8.43
N VAL A 12 -7.14 1.31 7.84
CA VAL A 12 -6.76 2.55 8.53
C VAL A 12 -7.46 3.70 7.79
N SER A 13 -8.54 4.22 8.38
CA SER A 13 -9.37 5.24 7.72
C SER A 13 -9.47 6.51 8.57
N SER A 14 -9.47 7.67 7.91
CA SER A 14 -9.71 9.01 8.50
C SER A 14 -8.80 9.37 9.68
N CYS A 15 -7.58 8.81 9.72
CA CYS A 15 -6.60 9.07 10.76
C CYS A 15 -5.73 10.28 10.41
N ARG A 16 -6.30 11.49 10.51
CA ARG A 16 -5.66 12.74 10.04
C ARG A 16 -4.39 13.12 10.80
N SER A 17 -4.22 12.70 12.05
CA SER A 17 -3.00 12.95 12.84
C SER A 17 -1.93 11.87 12.68
N LEU A 18 -2.22 10.78 11.96
CA LEU A 18 -1.28 9.69 11.76
C LEU A 18 -0.18 10.13 10.80
N ILE A 19 1.06 10.12 11.26
CA ILE A 19 2.23 10.55 10.48
C ILE A 19 2.94 9.33 9.85
N SER A 20 2.98 8.21 10.58
CA SER A 20 3.52 6.93 10.14
C SER A 20 2.64 5.80 10.66
N LEU A 21 2.74 4.62 10.07
CA LEU A 21 2.26 3.38 10.67
C LEU A 21 3.22 2.96 11.80
N PRO A 22 2.81 2.00 12.66
CA PRO A 22 3.73 1.39 13.60
C PRO A 22 4.54 0.30 12.89
N GLN A 23 5.87 0.28 13.07
CA GLN A 23 6.80 -0.72 12.49
C GLN A 23 6.31 -2.17 12.63
N SER A 24 5.62 -2.49 13.72
CA SER A 24 5.03 -3.81 13.96
C SER A 24 3.99 -4.26 12.93
N ILE A 25 3.52 -3.39 12.02
CA ILE A 25 2.68 -3.78 10.87
C ILE A 25 3.41 -4.79 9.98
N LYS A 26 4.74 -4.65 9.86
CA LYS A 26 5.62 -5.54 9.08
C LYS A 26 5.64 -6.96 9.62
N CYS A 27 5.30 -7.16 10.89
CA CYS A 27 5.27 -8.47 11.56
C CYS A 27 3.90 -9.18 11.44
N LEU A 28 2.93 -8.61 10.73
CA LEU A 28 1.60 -9.19 10.56
C LEU A 28 1.61 -10.30 9.50
N THR A 29 2.26 -11.42 9.79
CA THR A 29 2.55 -12.50 8.80
C THR A 29 1.33 -13.09 8.09
N THR A 30 0.13 -12.95 8.63
CA THR A 30 -1.12 -13.44 8.02
C THR A 30 -1.93 -12.36 7.30
N LEU A 31 -1.43 -11.13 7.25
CA LEU A 31 -2.09 -10.01 6.61
C LEU A 31 -2.12 -10.23 5.09
N ASP A 32 -3.33 -10.24 4.54
CA ASP A 32 -3.61 -10.40 3.12
C ASP A 32 -4.24 -9.15 2.48
N SER A 33 -4.85 -8.27 3.28
CA SER A 33 -5.54 -7.10 2.78
C SER A 33 -5.20 -5.88 3.62
N LEU A 34 -4.70 -4.85 2.96
CA LEU A 34 -4.41 -3.55 3.55
C LEU A 34 -5.25 -2.50 2.83
N CYS A 35 -6.02 -1.74 3.60
CA CYS A 35 -6.77 -0.58 3.13
C CYS A 35 -6.36 0.64 3.95
N ILE A 36 -5.98 1.72 3.27
CA ILE A 36 -5.63 2.99 3.92
C ILE A 36 -6.37 4.11 3.20
N GLU A 37 -7.14 4.88 3.94
CA GLU A 37 -8.05 5.89 3.41
C GLU A 37 -8.03 7.18 4.26
N ASP A 38 -8.10 8.34 3.61
CA ASP A 38 -8.26 9.65 4.28
C ASP A 38 -7.24 9.91 5.42
N CYS A 39 -6.00 9.44 5.24
CA CYS A 39 -4.91 9.65 6.19
C CYS A 39 -3.99 10.78 5.70
N LYS A 40 -4.46 12.03 5.79
CA LYS A 40 -3.83 13.19 5.13
C LYS A 40 -2.37 13.46 5.52
N ASN A 41 -1.95 13.09 6.74
CA ASN A 41 -0.58 13.32 7.22
C ASN A 41 0.34 12.10 7.10
N LEU A 42 -0.19 10.94 6.69
CA LEU A 42 0.52 9.67 6.68
C LEU A 42 1.55 9.65 5.56
N ASP A 43 2.82 9.52 5.91
CA ASP A 43 3.91 9.27 4.98
C ASP A 43 4.43 7.84 5.19
N LEU A 44 4.13 6.97 4.24
CA LEU A 44 4.51 5.55 4.31
C LEU A 44 6.02 5.32 4.15
N ARG A 45 6.81 6.37 3.84
CA ARG A 45 8.27 6.30 3.65
C ARG A 45 9.06 6.54 4.94
N ILE A 46 8.43 7.09 5.99
CA ILE A 46 9.11 7.37 7.28
C ILE A 46 9.63 6.08 7.96
N GLU A 47 9.19 4.91 7.49
CA GLU A 47 9.50 3.61 8.08
C GLU A 47 10.43 2.75 7.22
N GLU A 48 11.46 3.33 6.61
CA GLU A 48 12.56 2.54 6.03
C GLU A 48 13.27 1.73 7.13
N GLY A 49 13.39 0.41 6.93
CA GLY A 49 13.82 -0.60 7.91
C GLY A 49 13.16 -1.96 7.65
N GLU A 50 13.59 -3.04 8.33
CA GLU A 50 13.24 -4.49 8.18
C GLU A 50 12.17 -4.89 7.13
N ASP A 51 12.46 -5.96 6.37
CA ASP A 51 11.56 -6.47 5.34
C ASP A 51 10.16 -6.83 5.89
N ALA A 52 9.11 -6.49 5.12
CA ALA A 52 7.75 -6.90 5.43
C ALA A 52 7.62 -8.43 5.43
N GLN A 53 7.00 -8.98 6.47
CA GLN A 53 6.80 -10.43 6.63
C GLN A 53 5.41 -10.91 6.17
N PHE A 54 4.61 -10.01 5.62
CA PHE A 54 3.27 -10.30 5.11
C PHE A 54 3.27 -10.47 3.59
N SER A 55 2.16 -10.99 3.06
CA SER A 55 1.95 -11.20 1.63
C SER A 55 0.54 -10.76 1.24
N LEU A 56 0.44 -9.50 0.83
CA LEU A 56 -0.83 -8.87 0.47
C LEU A 56 -1.33 -9.41 -0.86
N HIS A 57 -2.59 -9.82 -0.84
CA HIS A 57 -3.38 -10.14 -2.01
C HIS A 57 -4.24 -8.96 -2.46
N LYS A 58 -4.54 -8.03 -1.54
CA LYS A 58 -5.34 -6.84 -1.83
C LYS A 58 -4.73 -5.60 -1.17
N LEU A 59 -4.55 -4.56 -1.96
CA LEU A 59 -4.08 -3.26 -1.52
C LEU A 59 -5.02 -2.17 -2.03
N GLU A 60 -5.55 -1.37 -1.10
CA GLU A 60 -6.36 -0.19 -1.40
C GLU A 60 -5.73 1.05 -0.75
N LEU A 61 -5.41 2.06 -1.56
CA LEU A 61 -4.83 3.32 -1.10
C LEU A 61 -5.70 4.47 -1.62
N ARG A 62 -6.42 5.14 -0.72
CA ARG A 62 -7.37 6.19 -1.09
C ARG A 62 -7.05 7.50 -0.39
N GLU A 63 -7.09 8.60 -1.13
CA GLU A 63 -6.99 9.95 -0.57
C GLU A 63 -5.73 10.17 0.31
N LEU A 64 -4.57 9.70 -0.17
CA LEU A 64 -3.28 9.83 0.51
C LEU A 64 -2.43 10.91 -0.17
N PRO A 65 -2.55 12.19 0.23
CA PRO A 65 -1.87 13.30 -0.44
C PRO A 65 -0.34 13.25 -0.29
N LYS A 66 0.21 12.49 0.67
CA LYS A 66 1.66 12.31 0.81
C LYS A 66 2.21 11.09 0.07
N LEU A 67 1.34 10.27 -0.55
CA LEU A 67 1.79 9.15 -1.37
C LEU A 67 2.35 9.70 -2.69
N VAL A 68 3.67 9.67 -2.84
CA VAL A 68 4.38 10.10 -4.05
C VAL A 68 4.86 8.92 -4.89
N ASP A 69 5.22 7.83 -4.20
CA ASP A 69 5.69 6.56 -4.71
C ASP A 69 5.29 5.44 -3.73
N PHE A 70 5.52 4.17 -4.12
CA PHE A 70 5.32 3.04 -3.23
C PHE A 70 6.61 2.76 -2.45
N PRO A 71 6.60 2.73 -1.10
CA PRO A 71 7.80 2.44 -0.33
C PRO A 71 8.22 0.97 -0.47
N GLN A 72 9.52 0.70 -0.35
CA GLN A 72 10.10 -0.62 -0.61
C GLN A 72 9.51 -1.74 0.26
N TRP A 73 9.18 -1.47 1.53
CA TRP A 73 8.57 -2.46 2.42
C TRP A 73 7.18 -2.90 1.92
N LEU A 74 6.39 -1.96 1.37
CA LEU A 74 5.07 -2.25 0.83
C LEU A 74 5.19 -3.05 -0.46
N ILE A 75 6.10 -2.65 -1.35
CA ILE A 75 6.42 -3.38 -2.59
C ILE A 75 6.78 -4.83 -2.28
N ARG A 76 7.72 -5.07 -1.36
CA ARG A 76 8.12 -6.42 -0.93
C ARG A 76 6.93 -7.20 -0.39
N GLY A 77 6.09 -6.55 0.40
CA GLY A 77 4.92 -7.15 1.03
C GLY A 77 3.81 -7.57 0.08
N PHE A 78 3.84 -7.19 -1.21
CA PHE A 78 2.87 -7.64 -2.21
C PHE A 78 3.50 -8.28 -3.46
N THR A 79 4.83 -8.28 -3.57
CA THR A 79 5.55 -8.80 -4.76
C THR A 79 5.13 -10.25 -5.00
N ASN A 80 4.77 -10.57 -6.25
CA ASN A 80 4.28 -11.88 -6.71
C ASN A 80 2.95 -12.39 -6.10
N THR A 81 2.31 -11.66 -5.17
CA THR A 81 1.11 -12.14 -4.46
C THR A 81 -0.12 -11.27 -4.67
N LEU A 82 0.07 -10.00 -5.05
CA LEU A 82 -1.03 -9.05 -5.22
C LEU A 82 -1.99 -9.49 -6.33
N LYS A 83 -3.28 -9.52 -6.00
CA LYS A 83 -4.38 -9.80 -6.94
C LYS A 83 -5.16 -8.55 -7.28
N VAL A 84 -5.33 -7.66 -6.30
CA VAL A 84 -6.11 -6.43 -6.44
C VAL A 84 -5.29 -5.25 -5.97
N LEU A 85 -5.07 -4.29 -6.87
CA LEU A 85 -4.54 -2.97 -6.54
C LEU A 85 -5.56 -1.92 -6.92
N GLU A 86 -6.04 -1.17 -5.93
CA GLU A 86 -6.82 0.03 -6.16
C GLU A 86 -6.14 1.25 -5.53
N VAL A 87 -5.95 2.29 -6.34
CA VAL A 87 -5.48 3.59 -5.88
C VAL A 87 -6.45 4.66 -6.34
N ALA A 88 -6.97 5.45 -5.40
CA ALA A 88 -7.95 6.49 -5.70
C ALA A 88 -7.55 7.83 -5.06
N TYR A 89 -7.73 8.94 -5.77
CA TYR A 89 -7.55 10.28 -5.22
C TYR A 89 -6.16 10.52 -4.58
N CYS A 90 -5.13 9.85 -5.09
CA CYS A 90 -3.74 9.99 -4.65
C CYS A 90 -2.98 10.90 -5.63
N ASP A 91 -3.34 12.18 -5.67
CA ASP A 91 -2.89 13.14 -6.69
C ASP A 91 -1.39 13.41 -6.75
N ASN A 92 -0.63 13.04 -5.73
CA ASN A 92 0.83 13.21 -5.73
C ASN A 92 1.60 11.96 -6.17
N LEU A 93 0.92 10.83 -6.39
CA LEU A 93 1.52 9.60 -6.88
C LEU A 93 2.01 9.81 -8.31
N ARG A 94 3.30 9.58 -8.56
CA ARG A 94 3.93 9.87 -9.87
C ARG A 94 4.15 8.63 -10.71
N GLU A 95 4.52 7.54 -10.06
CA GLU A 95 4.93 6.31 -10.74
C GLU A 95 4.44 5.06 -10.01
N LEU A 96 4.35 3.99 -10.78
CA LEU A 96 3.97 2.67 -10.29
C LEU A 96 5.20 1.78 -10.20
N PRO A 97 5.29 0.89 -9.20
CA PRO A 97 6.46 0.03 -9.05
C PRO A 97 6.58 -0.94 -10.23
N ASN A 98 7.79 -1.01 -10.82
CA ASN A 98 8.08 -1.82 -12.01
C ASN A 98 7.69 -3.30 -11.87
N CYS A 99 7.67 -3.84 -10.64
CA CYS A 99 7.24 -5.21 -10.39
C CYS A 99 5.80 -5.49 -10.84
N LEU A 100 4.93 -4.47 -10.93
CA LEU A 100 3.55 -4.62 -11.40
C LEU A 100 3.46 -5.00 -12.88
N GLN A 101 4.45 -4.62 -13.71
CA GLN A 101 4.48 -4.94 -15.15
C GLN A 101 4.49 -6.45 -15.42
N ASN A 102 5.15 -7.21 -14.54
CA ASN A 102 5.41 -8.63 -14.74
C ASN A 102 4.65 -9.51 -13.73
N MET A 103 3.65 -8.94 -13.05
CA MET A 103 2.98 -9.62 -11.95
C MET A 103 1.85 -10.52 -12.44
N ALA A 104 2.16 -11.80 -12.65
CA ALA A 104 1.18 -12.79 -13.14
C ALA A 104 -0.01 -13.03 -12.20
N SER A 105 0.10 -12.68 -10.92
CA SER A 105 -0.98 -12.81 -9.93
C SER A 105 -1.98 -11.66 -9.96
N LEU A 106 -1.65 -10.53 -10.59
CA LEU A 106 -2.49 -9.35 -10.60
C LEU A 106 -3.72 -9.58 -11.50
N GLN A 107 -4.90 -9.43 -10.92
CA GLN A 107 -6.20 -9.68 -11.58
C GLN A 107 -6.96 -8.38 -11.81
N GLU A 108 -6.84 -7.43 -10.87
CA GLU A 108 -7.51 -6.14 -10.94
C GLU A 108 -6.52 -5.01 -10.61
N LEU A 109 -6.47 -4.05 -11.51
CA LEU A 109 -5.70 -2.82 -11.37
C LEU A 109 -6.61 -1.64 -11.65
N ARG A 110 -6.87 -0.82 -10.63
CA ARG A 110 -7.80 0.29 -10.71
C ARG A 110 -7.16 1.58 -10.21
N PHE A 111 -7.16 2.60 -11.07
CA PHE A 111 -6.76 3.96 -10.73
C PHE A 111 -7.94 4.89 -10.92
N ILE A 112 -8.26 5.66 -9.90
CA ILE A 112 -9.37 6.64 -9.92
C ILE A 112 -8.78 7.99 -9.55
N ASP A 113 -8.93 9.00 -10.42
CA ASP A 113 -8.56 10.39 -10.14
C ASP A 113 -7.17 10.55 -9.49
N CYS A 114 -6.15 9.96 -10.11
CA CYS A 114 -4.74 10.11 -9.71
C CYS A 114 -4.04 11.04 -10.71
N THR A 115 -4.19 12.35 -10.53
CA THR A 115 -3.93 13.34 -11.59
C THR A 115 -2.47 13.45 -12.05
N LYS A 116 -1.49 13.14 -11.21
CA LYS A 116 -0.05 13.20 -11.56
C LYS A 116 0.56 11.85 -11.93
N LEU A 117 -0.21 10.78 -11.91
CA LEU A 117 0.31 9.45 -12.19
C LEU A 117 0.63 9.35 -13.68
N ASN A 118 1.92 9.19 -14.00
CA ASN A 118 2.34 8.96 -15.37
C ASN A 118 2.15 7.48 -15.70
N ASN A 119 0.97 7.13 -16.21
CA ASN A 119 0.60 5.74 -16.43
C ASN A 119 1.11 5.23 -17.78
N ASN A 120 2.37 4.78 -17.84
CA ASN A 120 2.93 4.08 -19.00
C ASN A 120 2.65 2.55 -18.98
N LEU A 121 1.71 2.09 -18.13
CA LEU A 121 1.35 0.68 -17.94
C LEU A 121 0.05 0.28 -18.67
N LEU A 122 -0.51 1.20 -19.45
CA LEU A 122 -1.59 0.99 -20.43
C LEU A 122 -1.07 1.43 -21.81
#